data_AF-A0A847GD53-F1
#
_entry.id   AF-A0A847GD53-F1
#
_cell.length_a   1.000
_cell.length_b   1.000
_cell.length_c   1.000
_cell.angle_alpha   90.00
_cell.angle_beta   90.00
_cell.angle_gamma   90.00
#
_symmetry.space_group_name_H-M   'P 1'
#
loop_
_entity.id
_entity.type
_entity.pdbx_description
1 polymer ?
#
loop_
_entity_poly.entity_id
_entity_poly.type
_entity_poly.pdbx_seq_one_letter_code
_entity_poly.pdbx_strand_id
1 'polypeptide(L)'
;MASVNEWMVREYLEALGFLVRQPRKYQVVARSKGIHEEVDLLAVNPLAKAGAAFPQDMLWGARELAQVPGVIVAVRGWHSERFTAAMLASSPEIYRFAEPDSVRAAAAEMGLDAPAKVLCMADLPTDPDPRAEALEFLRSQGIDG
;
A
#
# COMPACT_ATOMS: atom_id res chain seq x y z
N MET A 1 -13.70 -11.46 6.24
CA MET A 1 -14.20 -11.11 4.89
C MET A 1 -13.48 -9.85 4.47
N ALA A 2 -12.93 -9.81 3.25
CA ALA A 2 -12.36 -8.59 2.69
C ALA A 2 -13.47 -7.53 2.55
N SER A 3 -13.16 -6.26 2.86
CA SER A 3 -14.09 -5.17 2.57
C SER A 3 -14.29 -5.03 1.05
N VAL A 4 -15.39 -4.40 0.61
CA VAL A 4 -15.62 -4.11 -0.82
C VAL A 4 -14.43 -3.37 -1.45
N ASN A 5 -13.78 -2.49 -0.68
CA ASN A 5 -12.61 -1.74 -1.12
C ASN A 5 -11.40 -2.65 -1.39
N GLU A 6 -11.10 -3.57 -0.47
CA GLU A 6 -10.04 -4.56 -0.70
C GLU A 6 -10.32 -5.44 -1.90
N TRP A 7 -11.60 -5.78 -2.13
CA TRP A 7 -12.00 -6.54 -3.31
C TRP A 7 -11.77 -5.73 -4.60
N MET A 8 -12.18 -4.46 -4.65
CA MET A 8 -11.92 -3.60 -5.82
C MET A 8 -10.42 -3.48 -6.13
N VAL A 9 -9.59 -3.27 -5.11
CA VAL A 9 -8.13 -3.17 -5.29
C VAL A 9 -7.54 -4.49 -5.77
N ARG A 10 -8.01 -5.63 -5.23
CA ARG A 10 -7.62 -6.96 -5.71
C ARG A 10 -7.95 -7.14 -7.18
N GLU A 11 -9.19 -6.90 -7.59
CA GLU A 11 -9.62 -7.06 -8.98
C GLU A 11 -8.84 -6.14 -9.93
N TYR A 12 -8.55 -4.90 -9.51
CA TYR A 12 -7.72 -3.98 -10.28
C TYR A 12 -6.30 -4.52 -10.50
N LEU A 13 -5.64 -5.02 -9.44
CA LEU A 13 -4.31 -5.61 -9.55
C LEU A 13 -4.31 -6.89 -10.40
N GLU A 14 -5.31 -7.76 -10.24
CA GLU A 14 -5.45 -8.98 -11.04
C GLU A 14 -5.68 -8.67 -12.53
N ALA A 15 -6.46 -7.63 -12.84
CA ALA A 15 -6.63 -7.15 -14.22
C ALA A 15 -5.33 -6.63 -14.85
N LEU A 16 -4.37 -6.18 -14.03
CA LEU A 16 -3.01 -5.81 -14.47
C LEU A 16 -2.05 -6.99 -14.57
N GLY A 17 -2.51 -8.22 -14.26
CA GLY A 17 -1.72 -9.45 -14.35
C GLY A 17 -0.98 -9.83 -13.07
N PHE A 18 -1.28 -9.20 -11.94
CA PHE A 18 -0.72 -9.60 -10.65
C PHE A 18 -1.37 -10.89 -10.13
N LEU A 19 -0.57 -11.70 -9.44
CA LEU A 19 -1.05 -12.78 -8.58
C LEU A 19 -1.28 -12.22 -7.18
N VAL A 20 -2.55 -12.03 -6.80
CA VAL A 20 -2.92 -11.37 -5.55
C VAL A 20 -3.36 -12.37 -4.50
N ARG A 21 -2.90 -12.16 -3.27
CA ARG A 21 -3.34 -12.93 -2.10
C ARG A 21 -3.64 -12.01 -0.92
N GLN A 22 -4.62 -12.39 -0.13
CA GLN A 22 -4.91 -11.76 1.15
C GLN A 22 -4.13 -12.49 2.26
N PRO A 23 -3.33 -11.80 3.09
CA PRO A 23 -2.74 -12.39 4.29
C PRO A 23 -3.81 -12.86 5.28
N ARG A 24 -3.42 -13.72 6.24
CA ARG A 24 -4.32 -14.17 7.28
C ARG A 24 -4.64 -13.02 8.24
N LYS A 25 -5.83 -12.42 8.08
CA LYS A 25 -6.36 -11.42 9.02
C LYS A 25 -7.14 -12.13 10.13
N TYR A 26 -6.67 -12.07 11.35
CA TYR A 26 -7.53 -12.36 12.50
C TYR A 26 -8.33 -11.10 12.84
N GLN A 27 -9.60 -11.27 13.22
CA GLN A 27 -10.33 -10.18 13.86
C GLN A 27 -9.79 -10.03 15.28
N VAL A 28 -9.09 -8.93 15.52
CA VAL A 28 -8.47 -8.64 16.79
C VAL A 28 -9.24 -7.53 17.48
N VAL A 29 -9.87 -7.84 18.62
CA VAL A 29 -10.70 -6.88 19.38
C VAL A 29 -9.99 -6.38 20.64
N ALA A 30 -9.11 -7.19 21.24
CA ALA A 30 -8.54 -6.95 22.57
C ALA A 30 -7.01 -6.73 22.61
N ARG A 31 -6.33 -6.72 21.45
CA ARG A 31 -4.89 -6.44 21.33
C ARG A 31 -4.61 -5.63 20.07
N SER A 32 -3.43 -5.02 19.99
CA SER A 32 -2.95 -4.41 18.74
C SER A 32 -2.80 -5.47 17.64
N LYS A 33 -3.00 -5.03 16.40
CA LYS A 33 -2.68 -5.83 15.21
C LYS A 33 -1.21 -6.23 15.24
N GLY A 34 -0.96 -7.50 14.93
CA GLY A 34 0.36 -8.06 14.70
C GLY A 34 0.84 -7.76 13.28
N ILE A 35 2.11 -8.05 13.03
CA ILE A 35 2.85 -7.72 11.81
C ILE A 35 2.12 -8.17 10.53
N HIS A 36 1.50 -9.35 10.53
CA HIS A 36 0.76 -9.88 9.38
C HIS A 36 -0.66 -9.31 9.20
N GLU A 37 -1.16 -8.55 10.18
CA GLU A 37 -2.54 -8.02 10.21
C GLU A 37 -2.63 -6.56 9.74
N GLU A 38 -1.47 -5.91 9.54
CA GLU A 38 -1.36 -4.54 9.01
C GLU A 38 -1.45 -4.49 7.49
N VAL A 39 -1.07 -5.58 6.81
CA VAL A 39 -1.09 -5.70 5.35
C VAL A 39 -2.45 -6.23 4.89
N ASP A 40 -3.04 -5.57 3.90
CA ASP A 40 -4.33 -5.96 3.37
C ASP A 40 -4.21 -6.93 2.19
N LEU A 41 -3.27 -6.69 1.27
CA LEU A 41 -2.99 -7.57 0.13
C LEU A 41 -1.47 -7.69 -0.11
N LEU A 42 -1.05 -8.84 -0.61
CA LEU A 42 0.26 -9.05 -1.23
C LEU A 42 0.02 -9.41 -2.68
N ALA A 43 0.73 -8.76 -3.60
CA ALA A 43 0.56 -9.01 -5.02
C ALA A 43 1.92 -9.14 -5.72
N VAL A 44 2.12 -10.23 -6.45
CA VAL A 44 3.35 -10.49 -7.23
C VAL A 44 3.06 -10.26 -8.70
N ASN A 45 3.94 -9.53 -9.39
CA ASN A 45 3.86 -9.31 -10.82
C ASN A 45 4.85 -10.24 -11.55
N PRO A 46 4.40 -11.37 -12.11
CA PRO A 46 5.28 -12.30 -12.81
C PRO A 46 5.82 -11.74 -14.14
N LEU A 47 5.27 -10.63 -14.63
CA LEU A 47 5.66 -10.00 -15.90
C LEU A 47 6.69 -8.87 -15.69
N ALA A 48 6.97 -8.49 -14.45
CA ALA A 48 7.91 -7.42 -14.15
C ALA A 48 9.33 -7.80 -14.57
N LYS A 49 10.05 -6.83 -15.15
CA LYS A 49 11.46 -7.00 -15.49
C LYS A 49 12.31 -6.85 -14.24
N ALA A 50 13.19 -7.81 -13.99
CA ALA A 50 14.13 -7.74 -12.89
C ALA A 50 15.02 -6.49 -12.99
N GLY A 51 15.26 -5.82 -11.86
CA GLY A 51 16.15 -4.65 -11.77
C GLY A 51 15.58 -3.33 -12.27
N ALA A 52 14.27 -3.24 -12.58
CA ALA A 52 13.62 -1.97 -12.83
C ALA A 52 13.63 -1.11 -11.56
N ALA A 53 14.04 0.16 -11.69
CA ALA A 53 13.90 1.13 -10.61
C ALA A 53 12.43 1.43 -10.35
N PHE A 54 12.08 1.76 -9.11
CA PHE A 54 10.73 2.20 -8.79
C PHE A 54 10.42 3.54 -9.48
N PRO A 55 9.15 3.77 -9.85
CA PRO A 55 8.70 5.07 -10.32
C PRO A 55 9.08 6.20 -9.33
N GLN A 56 9.49 7.35 -9.85
CA GLN A 56 9.85 8.50 -9.00
C GLN A 56 8.61 9.20 -8.42
N ASP A 57 7.53 9.24 -9.21
CA ASP A 57 6.24 9.79 -8.79
C ASP A 57 5.61 8.89 -7.74
N MET A 58 4.90 9.49 -6.77
CA MET A 58 4.16 8.73 -5.74
C MET A 58 2.76 8.32 -6.15
N LEU A 59 2.23 8.88 -7.24
CA LEU A 59 0.88 8.56 -7.66
C LEU A 59 0.95 7.47 -8.71
N TRP A 60 0.68 6.24 -8.28
CA TRP A 60 0.84 5.08 -9.13
C TRP A 60 -0.47 4.69 -9.81
N GLY A 61 -0.46 4.71 -11.14
CA GLY A 61 -1.48 4.10 -11.98
C GLY A 61 -1.03 2.74 -12.50
N ALA A 62 -1.75 2.23 -13.49
CA ALA A 62 -1.44 0.96 -14.14
C ALA A 62 0.01 0.88 -14.68
N ARG A 63 0.53 2.00 -15.20
CA ARG A 63 1.87 2.07 -15.80
C ARG A 63 2.97 1.92 -14.76
N GLU A 64 2.83 2.56 -13.62
CA GLU A 64 3.77 2.51 -12.50
C GLU A 64 3.76 1.13 -11.86
N LEU A 65 2.56 0.58 -11.61
CA LEU A 65 2.39 -0.77 -11.06
C LEU A 65 2.96 -1.86 -11.98
N ALA A 66 2.85 -1.73 -13.30
CA ALA A 66 3.41 -2.71 -14.23
C ALA A 66 4.95 -2.84 -14.15
N GLN A 67 5.64 -1.88 -13.54
CA GLN A 67 7.11 -1.86 -13.45
C GLN A 67 7.66 -2.57 -12.21
N VAL A 68 6.82 -2.80 -11.19
CA VAL A 68 7.29 -3.35 -9.91
C VAL A 68 7.06 -4.87 -9.84
N PRO A 69 8.01 -5.64 -9.28
CA PRO A 69 7.92 -7.10 -9.17
C PRO A 69 6.91 -7.59 -8.13
N GLY A 70 6.54 -6.74 -7.19
CA GLY A 70 5.47 -7.00 -6.26
C GLY A 70 5.14 -5.79 -5.40
N VAL A 71 3.93 -5.79 -4.85
CA VAL A 71 3.41 -4.74 -3.98
C VAL A 71 2.85 -5.33 -2.68
N ILE A 72 3.17 -4.67 -1.57
CA ILE A 72 2.52 -4.77 -0.27
C ILE A 72 1.48 -3.66 -0.22
N VAL A 73 0.22 -4.01 0.00
CA VAL A 73 -0.88 -3.06 -0.12
C VAL A 73 -1.62 -2.89 1.20
N ALA A 74 -1.86 -1.64 1.58
CA ALA A 74 -2.85 -1.28 2.58
C ALA A 74 -3.96 -0.44 1.94
N VAL A 75 -5.21 -0.70 2.32
CA VAL A 75 -6.40 -0.01 1.84
C VAL A 75 -7.02 0.75 3.00
N ARG A 76 -6.99 2.09 2.95
CA ARG A 76 -7.45 2.97 4.02
C ARG A 76 -8.58 3.89 3.55
N GLY A 77 -9.64 3.96 4.40
CA GLY A 77 -10.71 4.97 4.39
C GLY A 77 -11.24 5.43 3.03
N TRP A 78 -12.28 4.77 2.49
CA TRP A 78 -12.97 5.19 1.25
C TRP A 78 -14.26 6.01 1.52
N HIS A 79 -14.39 6.61 2.71
CA HIS A 79 -15.72 7.00 3.20
C HIS A 79 -16.02 8.50 3.15
N SER A 80 -15.02 9.40 3.19
CA SER A 80 -15.22 10.85 2.94
C SER A 80 -14.04 11.77 3.28
N GLU A 81 -12.92 11.27 3.83
CA GLU A 81 -11.90 12.16 4.40
C GLU A 81 -10.77 12.45 3.41
N ARG A 82 -10.43 13.74 3.24
CA ARG A 82 -9.24 14.18 2.52
C ARG A 82 -8.02 14.03 3.42
N PHE A 83 -7.02 13.30 2.96
CA PHE A 83 -5.83 13.03 3.74
C PHE A 83 -4.82 14.17 3.63
N THR A 84 -4.89 15.13 4.56
CA THR A 84 -3.89 16.19 4.70
C THR A 84 -2.66 15.68 5.47
N ALA A 85 -1.52 16.37 5.35
CA ALA A 85 -0.31 16.03 6.12
C ALA A 85 -0.57 16.02 7.64
N ALA A 86 -1.34 16.99 8.15
CA ALA A 86 -1.70 17.06 9.56
C ALA A 86 -2.54 15.85 10.03
N MET A 87 -3.51 15.41 9.22
CA MET A 87 -4.30 14.22 9.50
C MET A 87 -3.43 12.96 9.52
N LEU A 88 -2.57 12.82 8.49
CA LEU A 88 -1.64 11.69 8.38
C LEU A 88 -0.70 11.62 9.59
N ALA A 89 -0.18 12.75 10.05
CA ALA A 89 0.67 12.83 11.23
C ALA A 89 -0.04 12.40 12.53
N SER A 90 -1.37 12.55 12.60
CA SER A 90 -2.17 12.13 13.76
C SER A 90 -2.63 10.67 13.72
N SER A 91 -2.45 9.99 12.59
CA SER A 91 -2.97 8.64 12.33
C SER A 91 -1.88 7.67 11.87
N PRO A 92 -0.92 7.31 12.75
CA PRO A 92 0.20 6.45 12.39
C PRO A 92 -0.23 5.07 11.87
N GLU A 93 -1.39 4.57 12.28
CA GLU A 93 -1.99 3.30 11.81
C GLU A 93 -2.15 3.21 10.29
N ILE A 94 -2.21 4.34 9.59
CA ILE A 94 -2.33 4.40 8.14
C ILE A 94 -1.13 3.73 7.45
N TYR A 95 0.07 3.94 7.98
CA TYR A 95 1.33 3.54 7.35
C TYR A 95 2.12 2.47 8.13
N ARG A 96 1.55 1.86 9.19
CA ARG A 96 2.21 0.77 9.95
C ARG A 96 2.56 -0.46 9.11
N PHE A 97 1.87 -0.68 8.00
CA PHE A 97 2.18 -1.76 7.06
C PHE A 97 3.56 -1.58 6.39
N ALA A 98 4.07 -0.35 6.33
CA ALA A 98 5.38 0.00 5.78
C ALA A 98 6.50 -0.06 6.84
N GLU A 99 6.19 -0.39 8.10
CA GLU A 99 7.21 -0.59 9.13
C GLU A 99 8.18 -1.73 8.75
N PRO A 100 9.47 -1.65 9.13
CA PRO A 100 10.48 -2.61 8.69
C PRO A 100 10.12 -4.08 8.95
N ASP A 101 9.45 -4.37 10.06
CA ASP A 101 9.10 -5.75 10.44
C ASP A 101 7.97 -6.30 9.55
N SER A 102 6.96 -5.47 9.28
CA SER A 102 5.86 -5.75 8.34
C SER A 102 6.38 -6.02 6.94
N VAL A 103 7.28 -5.16 6.46
CA VAL A 103 7.88 -5.28 5.14
C VAL A 103 8.73 -6.55 5.04
N ARG A 104 9.57 -6.85 6.04
CA ARG A 104 10.39 -8.07 6.02
C ARG A 104 9.55 -9.35 6.01
N ALA A 105 8.49 -9.38 6.82
CA ALA A 105 7.59 -10.54 6.86
C ALA A 105 6.86 -10.75 5.53
N ALA A 106 6.32 -9.67 4.94
CA ALA A 106 5.65 -9.70 3.65
C ALA A 106 6.61 -10.08 2.50
N ALA A 107 7.81 -9.50 2.48
CA ALA A 107 8.85 -9.78 1.49
C ALA A 107 9.26 -11.26 1.49
N ALA A 108 9.51 -11.83 2.67
CA ALA A 108 9.82 -13.25 2.82
C ALA A 108 8.68 -14.15 2.32
N GLU A 109 7.44 -13.76 2.59
CA GLU A 109 6.24 -14.48 2.16
C GLU A 109 6.00 -14.40 0.64
N MET A 110 6.41 -13.31 0.00
CA MET A 110 6.34 -13.12 -1.45
C MET A 110 7.53 -13.73 -2.18
N GLY A 111 8.63 -14.05 -1.48
CA GLY A 111 9.89 -14.46 -2.11
C GLY A 111 10.55 -13.32 -2.89
N LEU A 112 10.40 -12.07 -2.43
CA LEU A 112 10.96 -10.87 -3.04
C LEU A 112 11.87 -10.15 -2.06
N ASP A 113 12.95 -9.54 -2.55
CA ASP A 113 13.89 -8.79 -1.70
C ASP A 113 13.33 -7.42 -1.30
N ALA A 114 12.66 -6.73 -2.24
CA ALA A 114 12.15 -5.37 -2.05
C ALA A 114 10.83 -5.17 -2.79
N PRO A 115 9.69 -5.68 -2.26
CA PRO A 115 8.37 -5.32 -2.78
C PRO A 115 8.06 -3.85 -2.45
N ALA A 116 7.32 -3.19 -3.34
CA ALA A 116 6.90 -1.80 -3.13
C ALA A 116 5.78 -1.69 -2.09
N LYS A 117 5.78 -0.65 -1.26
CA LYS A 117 4.71 -0.36 -0.28
C LYS A 117 3.72 0.62 -0.90
N VAL A 118 2.50 0.15 -1.16
CA VAL A 118 1.45 0.92 -1.82
C VAL A 118 0.29 1.20 -0.86
N LEU A 119 -0.08 2.47 -0.72
CA LEU A 119 -1.21 2.91 0.09
C LEU A 119 -2.39 3.30 -0.81
N CYS A 120 -3.44 2.50 -0.81
CA CYS A 120 -4.69 2.85 -1.48
C CYS A 120 -5.58 3.67 -0.54
N MET A 121 -5.93 4.88 -0.96
CA MET A 121 -6.71 5.86 -0.17
C MET A 121 -7.69 6.64 -1.05
N ALA A 122 -8.71 7.26 -0.43
CA ALA A 122 -9.79 7.92 -1.16
C ALA A 122 -9.36 9.15 -1.97
N ASP A 123 -8.87 10.19 -1.28
CA ASP A 123 -8.62 11.49 -1.91
C ASP A 123 -7.50 12.26 -1.21
N LEU A 124 -6.78 13.04 -1.99
CA LEU A 124 -5.76 13.99 -1.53
C LEU A 124 -6.32 15.40 -1.59
N PRO A 125 -5.67 16.39 -0.95
CA PRO A 125 -6.00 17.79 -1.18
C PRO A 125 -5.99 18.13 -2.68
N THR A 126 -6.97 18.92 -3.13
CA THR A 126 -7.07 19.37 -4.53
C THR A 126 -6.07 20.48 -4.86
N ASP A 127 -5.71 21.27 -3.86
CA ASP A 127 -4.76 22.37 -4.01
C ASP A 127 -3.32 21.82 -4.12
N PRO A 128 -2.49 22.34 -5.05
CA PRO A 128 -1.16 21.76 -5.33
C PRO A 128 -0.22 21.69 -4.13
N ASP A 129 -0.15 22.76 -3.33
CA ASP A 129 0.78 22.85 -2.19
C ASP A 129 0.45 21.85 -1.07
N PRO A 130 -0.76 21.81 -0.50
CA PRO A 130 -1.10 20.83 0.54
C PRO A 130 -1.12 19.39 0.00
N ARG A 131 -1.34 19.20 -1.30
CA ARG A 131 -1.20 17.89 -1.95
C ARG A 131 0.26 17.43 -1.96
N ALA A 132 1.18 18.32 -2.33
CA ALA A 132 2.61 18.03 -2.32
C ALA A 132 3.09 17.71 -0.90
N GLU A 133 2.66 18.49 0.10
CA GLU A 133 2.99 18.26 1.51
C GLU A 133 2.50 16.88 2.00
N ALA A 134 1.27 16.48 1.66
CA ALA A 134 0.74 15.17 2.02
C ALA A 134 1.53 14.03 1.36
N LEU A 135 1.91 14.18 0.09
CA LEU A 135 2.73 13.20 -0.63
C LEU A 135 4.13 13.11 -0.02
N GLU A 136 4.80 14.23 0.23
CA GLU A 136 6.12 14.24 0.88
C GLU A 136 6.09 13.60 2.26
N PHE A 137 5.03 13.84 3.03
CA PHE A 137 4.82 13.18 4.31
C PHE A 137 4.73 11.65 4.13
N LEU A 138 3.89 11.14 3.22
CA LEU A 138 3.78 9.70 2.96
C LEU A 138 5.12 9.10 2.52
N ARG A 139 5.90 9.81 1.68
CA ARG A 139 7.23 9.38 1.28
C ARG A 139 8.15 9.23 2.49
N SER A 140 8.11 10.20 3.41
CA SER A 140 8.91 10.17 4.63
C SER A 140 8.58 8.97 5.54
N GLN A 141 7.35 8.44 5.45
CA GLN A 141 6.91 7.24 6.15
C GLN A 141 7.22 5.94 5.39
N GLY A 142 7.92 6.03 4.25
CA GLY A 142 8.38 4.88 3.47
C GLY A 142 7.35 4.33 2.49
N ILE A 143 6.30 5.09 2.15
CA ILE A 143 5.35 4.73 1.10
C ILE A 143 5.98 5.01 -0.26
N ASP A 144 5.92 4.02 -1.16
CA ASP A 144 6.48 4.14 -2.51
C ASP A 144 5.45 4.71 -3.50
N GLY A 145 4.16 4.37 -3.32
CA GLY A 145 3.05 4.99 -4.07
C GLY A 145 1.66 4.57 -3.64
#